data_AF-Q5URP8-F1
#
_entry.id   AF-Q5URP8-F1
#
_cell.length_a   1.000
_cell.length_b   1.000
_cell.length_c   1.000
_cell.angle_alpha   90.00
_cell.angle_beta   90.00
_cell.angle_gamma   90.00
#
_symmetry.space_group_name_H-M   'P 1'
#
loop_
_entity.id
_entity.type
_entity.pdbx_description
1 polymer ?
#
loop_
_entity_poly.entity_id
_entity_poly.type
_entity_poly.pdbx_seq_one_letter_code
_entity_poly.pdbx_strand_id
1 'polypeptide(L)'
;MTLWMNPLILLLLFCLFLFYIVSTMGLILNFYFFSYVLFLLFMSGLIIMLMYVSSVLINEKFYLNFNLKILMMLFFMFFFISGKVFLVSPKFYNYFLVLGEFYEVFKVFLFPSNIYFLFFVGYLFFCLVMIFEILKKSKGPLRFKI
;
A
#
# COMPACT_ATOMS: atom_id res chain seq x y z
N MET A 1 13.95 -24.01 2.48
CA MET A 1 14.58 -22.74 2.07
C MET A 1 13.80 -22.01 0.96
N THR A 2 12.49 -22.24 0.80
CA THR A 2 11.67 -21.71 -0.30
C THR A 2 10.41 -20.99 0.20
N LEU A 3 10.49 -20.35 1.36
CA LEU A 3 9.41 -19.51 1.90
C LEU A 3 9.20 -18.23 1.07
N TRP A 4 10.26 -17.80 0.38
CA TRP A 4 10.30 -16.62 -0.49
C TRP A 4 9.98 -16.93 -1.95
N MET A 5 9.77 -18.20 -2.30
CA MET A 5 9.66 -18.62 -3.70
C MET A 5 8.25 -18.49 -4.26
N ASN A 6 7.21 -18.51 -3.42
CA ASN A 6 5.85 -18.37 -3.90
C ASN A 6 5.42 -16.88 -3.84
N PRO A 7 5.39 -16.16 -4.97
CA PRO A 7 5.10 -14.72 -5.00
C PRO A 7 3.72 -14.39 -4.42
N LEU A 8 2.79 -15.36 -4.40
CA LEU A 8 1.47 -15.18 -3.83
C LEU A 8 1.49 -15.08 -2.28
N ILE A 9 2.40 -15.79 -1.60
CA ILE A 9 2.61 -15.68 -0.14
C ILE A 9 3.16 -14.30 0.21
N LEU A 10 4.12 -13.82 -0.58
CA LEU A 10 4.69 -12.48 -0.41
C LEU A 10 3.60 -11.41 -0.56
N LEU A 11 2.73 -11.55 -1.56
CA LEU A 11 1.62 -10.62 -1.81
C LEU A 11 0.62 -10.61 -0.64
N LEU A 12 0.29 -11.78 -0.07
CA LEU A 12 -0.56 -11.90 1.11
C LEU A 12 0.06 -11.26 2.36
N LEU A 13 1.36 -11.48 2.61
CA LEU A 13 2.08 -10.83 3.71
C LEU A 13 2.07 -9.30 3.57
N PHE A 14 2.28 -8.80 2.35
CA PHE A 14 2.27 -7.37 2.08
C PHE A 14 0.89 -6.75 2.31
N CYS A 15 -0.19 -7.42 1.91
CA CYS A 15 -1.57 -6.99 2.22
C CYS A 15 -1.82 -6.84 3.73
N LEU A 16 -1.39 -7.83 4.53
CA LEU A 16 -1.56 -7.79 5.98
C LEU A 16 -0.75 -6.67 6.63
N PHE A 17 0.47 -6.45 6.17
CA PHE A 17 1.32 -5.36 6.66
C PHE A 17 0.72 -3.98 6.34
N LEU A 18 0.19 -3.80 5.12
CA LEU A 18 -0.50 -2.57 4.74
C LEU A 18 -1.75 -2.33 5.58
N PHE A 19 -2.55 -3.36 5.85
CA PHE A 19 -3.72 -3.23 6.71
C PHE A 19 -3.34 -2.78 8.13
N TYR A 20 -2.22 -3.28 8.65
CA TYR A 20 -1.69 -2.84 9.94
C TYR A 20 -1.21 -1.38 9.91
N ILE A 21 -0.49 -0.94 8.87
CA ILE A 21 -0.07 0.46 8.76
C ILE A 21 -1.29 1.39 8.66
N VAL A 22 -2.29 1.06 7.85
CA VAL A 22 -3.48 1.90 7.68
C VAL A 22 -4.29 1.98 8.97
N SER A 23 -4.50 0.84 9.64
CA SER A 23 -5.21 0.82 10.93
C SER A 23 -4.46 1.56 12.03
N THR A 24 -3.13 1.47 12.06
CA THR A 24 -2.33 2.23 13.02
C THR A 24 -2.34 3.73 12.73
N MET A 25 -2.20 4.16 11.47
CA MET A 25 -2.31 5.58 11.10
C MET A 25 -3.68 6.17 11.43
N GLY A 26 -4.77 5.44 11.15
CA GLY A 26 -6.13 5.90 11.42
C GLY A 26 -6.52 5.89 12.90
N LEU A 27 -6.11 4.86 13.67
CA LEU A 27 -6.52 4.72 15.07
C LEU A 27 -5.55 5.35 16.08
N ILE A 28 -4.24 5.37 15.77
CA ILE A 28 -3.21 5.85 16.70
C ILE A 28 -2.96 7.34 16.51
N LEU A 29 -2.79 7.74 15.24
CA LEU A 29 -2.39 9.10 14.88
C LEU A 29 -3.59 9.96 14.48
N ASN A 30 -4.80 9.38 14.48
CA ASN A 30 -6.06 10.00 14.05
C ASN A 30 -6.02 10.61 12.64
N PHE A 31 -5.03 10.27 11.80
CA PHE A 31 -4.90 10.76 10.43
C PHE A 31 -5.82 9.99 9.48
N TYR A 32 -7.12 10.28 9.55
CA TYR A 32 -8.13 9.51 8.83
C TYR A 32 -8.08 9.73 7.33
N PHE A 33 -7.86 10.97 6.87
CA PHE A 33 -7.83 11.24 5.43
C PHE A 33 -6.60 10.60 4.76
N PHE A 34 -5.42 10.74 5.37
CA PHE A 34 -4.19 10.15 4.85
C PHE A 34 -4.20 8.62 4.89
N SER A 35 -4.68 8.00 5.98
CA SER A 35 -4.80 6.54 6.06
C SER A 35 -5.75 5.99 4.99
N TYR A 36 -6.85 6.68 4.72
CA TYR A 36 -7.79 6.32 3.65
C TYR A 36 -7.17 6.42 2.26
N VAL A 37 -6.49 7.53 1.93
CA VAL A 37 -5.83 7.70 0.61
C VAL A 37 -4.74 6.66 0.41
N LEU A 38 -3.93 6.38 1.43
CA LEU A 38 -2.91 5.32 1.40
C LEU A 38 -3.54 3.94 1.12
N PHE A 39 -4.64 3.61 1.79
CA PHE A 39 -5.33 2.34 1.58
C PHE A 39 -5.80 2.16 0.14
N LEU A 40 -6.44 3.18 -0.45
CA LEU A 40 -6.92 3.11 -1.83
C LEU A 40 -5.79 2.95 -2.84
N LEU A 41 -4.73 3.76 -2.71
CA LEU A 41 -3.58 3.71 -3.61
C LEU A 41 -2.93 2.33 -3.62
N PHE A 42 -2.64 1.78 -2.43
CA PHE A 42 -2.01 0.47 -2.34
C PHE A 42 -2.92 -0.69 -2.77
N MET A 43 -4.22 -0.66 -2.43
CA MET A 43 -5.15 -1.70 -2.86
C MET A 43 -5.31 -1.75 -4.39
N SER A 44 -5.36 -0.59 -5.05
CA SER A 44 -5.44 -0.54 -6.52
C SER A 44 -4.24 -1.19 -7.19
N GLY A 45 -3.02 -0.93 -6.71
CA GLY A 45 -1.79 -1.54 -7.24
C GLY A 45 -1.67 -3.04 -6.93
N LEU A 46 -2.11 -3.46 -5.75
CA LEU A 46 -2.08 -4.86 -5.33
C LEU A 46 -2.96 -5.75 -6.19
N ILE A 47 -4.15 -5.27 -6.58
CA ILE A 47 -5.06 -6.04 -7.44
C ILE A 47 -4.40 -6.31 -8.81
N ILE A 48 -3.72 -5.30 -9.39
CA ILE A 48 -3.00 -5.44 -10.66
C ILE A 48 -1.86 -6.45 -10.54
N MET A 49 -1.06 -6.36 -9.47
CA MET A 49 0.01 -7.33 -9.19
C MET A 49 -0.53 -8.75 -8.98
N LEU A 50 -1.68 -8.89 -8.31
CA LEU A 50 -2.32 -10.20 -8.09
C LEU A 50 -2.76 -10.81 -9.42
N MET A 51 -3.36 -10.02 -10.32
CA MET A 51 -3.73 -10.47 -11.67
C MET A 51 -2.51 -10.93 -12.49
N TYR A 52 -1.40 -10.20 -12.39
CA TYR A 52 -0.16 -10.59 -13.09
C TYR A 52 0.36 -11.94 -12.57
N VAL A 53 0.51 -12.09 -11.25
CA VAL A 53 1.09 -13.31 -10.67
C VAL A 53 0.18 -14.53 -10.88
N SER A 54 -1.14 -14.36 -10.76
CA SER A 54 -2.09 -15.46 -11.02
C SER A 54 -2.10 -15.92 -12.48
N SER A 55 -1.74 -15.04 -13.43
CA SER A 55 -1.60 -15.40 -14.85
C SER A 55 -0.31 -16.14 -15.20
N VAL A 56 0.75 -16.00 -14.40
CA VAL A 56 2.09 -16.57 -14.68
C VAL A 56 2.33 -17.91 -13.97
N LEU A 57 1.73 -18.13 -12.80
CA LEU A 57 1.99 -19.32 -11.97
C LEU A 57 0.69 -20.03 -11.59
N ILE A 58 0.12 -20.76 -12.54
CA ILE A 58 -1.01 -21.65 -12.27
C ILE A 58 -0.42 -23.03 -11.96
N ASN A 59 -0.42 -23.41 -10.68
CA ASN A 59 -0.38 -24.80 -10.13
C ASN A 59 0.80 -25.30 -9.29
N GLU A 60 1.53 -24.47 -8.54
CA GLU A 60 2.29 -25.02 -7.40
C GLU A 60 1.40 -25.13 -6.15
N LYS A 61 1.32 -26.34 -5.58
CA LYS A 61 0.55 -26.61 -4.35
C LYS A 61 1.05 -25.70 -3.22
N PHE A 62 0.10 -25.04 -2.54
CA PHE A 62 0.39 -24.08 -1.49
C PHE A 62 0.83 -24.80 -0.20
N TYR A 63 2.13 -24.92 0.03
CA TYR A 63 2.66 -25.44 1.29
C TYR A 63 2.86 -24.30 2.29
N LEU A 64 1.88 -24.11 3.19
CA LEU A 64 2.01 -23.20 4.32
C LEU A 64 3.02 -23.77 5.33
N ASN A 65 4.22 -23.22 5.32
CA ASN A 65 5.29 -23.67 6.21
C ASN A 65 5.03 -23.22 7.67
N PHE A 66 5.43 -24.03 8.65
CA PHE A 66 5.19 -23.75 10.09
C PHE A 66 5.72 -22.38 10.55
N ASN A 67 6.80 -21.89 9.93
CA ASN A 67 7.37 -20.57 10.26
C ASN A 67 6.41 -19.40 9.95
N LEU A 68 5.54 -19.52 8.94
CA LEU A 68 4.51 -18.50 8.66
C LEU A 68 3.47 -18.44 9.76
N LYS A 69 3.08 -19.60 10.32
CA LYS A 69 2.10 -19.65 11.41
C LYS A 69 2.62 -18.91 12.64
N ILE A 70 3.91 -19.09 12.96
CA ILE A 70 4.57 -18.39 14.07
C ILE A 70 4.60 -16.87 13.80
N LEU A 71 4.97 -16.46 12.57
CA LEU A 71 5.00 -15.04 12.20
C LEU A 71 3.61 -14.39 12.33
N MET A 72 2.56 -15.06 11.86
CA MET A 72 1.19 -14.58 11.99
C MET A 72 0.76 -14.48 13.46
N MET A 73 1.14 -15.46 14.29
CA MET A 73 0.82 -15.43 15.71
C MET A 73 1.50 -14.26 16.44
N LEU A 74 2.76 -13.97 16.11
CA LEU A 74 3.47 -12.80 16.64
C LEU A 74 2.78 -11.50 16.21
N PHE A 75 2.36 -11.41 14.94
CA PHE A 75 1.65 -10.24 14.43
C PHE A 75 0.34 -9.97 15.18
N PHE A 76 -0.46 -11.02 15.42
CA PHE A 76 -1.69 -10.90 16.22
C PHE A 76 -1.40 -10.45 17.64
N MET A 77 -0.36 -10.97 18.29
CA MET A 77 0.03 -10.55 19.65
C MET A 77 0.38 -9.06 19.70
N PHE A 78 1.16 -8.56 18.73
CA PHE A 78 1.47 -7.12 18.64
C PHE A 78 0.20 -6.27 18.47
N PHE A 79 -0.75 -6.73 17.66
CA PHE A 79 -2.02 -6.03 17.45
C PHE A 79 -2.87 -5.94 18.74
N PHE A 80 -2.89 -6.99 19.55
CA PHE A 80 -3.64 -6.97 20.82
C PHE A 80 -3.00 -6.07 21.89
N ILE A 81 -1.67 -5.99 21.92
CA ILE A 81 -0.95 -5.14 22.88
C ILE A 81 -1.18 -3.66 22.55
N SER A 82 -1.10 -3.30 21.26
CA SER A 82 -1.35 -1.92 20.82
C SER A 82 -2.79 -1.50 21.14
N GLY A 83 -3.77 -2.39 20.91
CA GLY A 83 -5.19 -2.17 21.19
C GLY A 83 -5.53 -1.59 22.56
N LYS A 84 -4.83 -2.01 23.62
CA LYS A 84 -5.09 -1.59 25.01
C LYS A 84 -4.60 -0.17 25.33
N VAL A 85 -3.60 0.32 24.60
CA VAL A 85 -3.06 1.67 24.78
C VAL A 85 -4.04 2.74 24.24
N PHE A 86 -4.95 2.37 23.33
CA PHE A 86 -5.82 3.31 22.62
C PHE A 86 -7.05 3.80 23.38
N LEU A 87 -7.46 3.12 24.45
CA LEU A 87 -8.65 3.48 25.23
C LEU A 87 -8.49 4.74 26.09
N VAL A 88 -7.28 5.33 26.16
CA VAL A 88 -6.93 6.37 27.13
C VAL A 88 -6.87 7.80 26.53
N SER A 89 -7.08 7.99 25.23
CA SER A 89 -6.97 9.33 24.63
C SER A 89 -8.24 10.19 24.77
N PRO A 90 -8.14 11.48 25.20
CA PRO A 90 -9.30 12.33 25.40
C PRO A 90 -9.85 12.88 24.07
N LYS A 91 -11.17 12.74 23.89
CA LYS A 91 -11.95 13.10 22.69
C LYS A 91 -11.79 14.54 22.19
N PHE A 92 -11.25 15.45 23.00
CA PHE A 92 -11.03 16.87 22.64
C PHE A 92 -9.84 17.10 21.69
N TYR A 93 -8.87 16.19 21.64
CA TYR A 93 -7.72 16.32 20.73
C TYR A 93 -8.11 16.09 19.25
N ASN A 94 -9.20 15.34 19.00
CA ASN A 94 -9.59 14.90 17.66
C ASN A 94 -10.11 16.03 16.76
N TYR A 95 -10.74 17.07 17.30
CA TYR A 95 -11.31 18.15 16.47
C TYR A 95 -10.25 19.07 15.86
N PHE A 96 -9.19 19.39 16.62
CA PHE A 96 -8.06 20.18 16.12
C PHE A 96 -7.21 19.40 15.11
N LEU A 97 -7.10 18.08 15.27
CA LEU A 97 -6.38 17.22 14.33
C LEU A 97 -7.05 17.13 12.96
N VAL A 98 -8.38 16.96 12.91
CA VAL A 98 -9.11 16.86 11.63
C VAL A 98 -9.00 18.16 10.82
N LEU A 99 -9.09 19.32 11.47
CA LEU A 99 -8.86 20.61 10.80
C LEU A 99 -7.40 20.78 10.36
N GLY A 100 -6.45 20.25 11.14
CA GLY A 100 -5.03 20.21 10.80
C GLY A 100 -4.73 19.40 9.54
N GLU A 101 -5.36 18.23 9.38
CA GLU A 101 -5.17 17.36 8.20
C GLU A 101 -5.51 18.05 6.89
N PHE A 102 -6.71 18.63 6.81
CA PHE A 102 -7.12 19.32 5.58
C PHE A 102 -6.26 20.57 5.35
N TYR A 103 -5.87 21.28 6.40
CA TYR A 103 -4.95 22.41 6.28
C TYR A 103 -3.59 22.00 5.70
N GLU A 104 -3.03 20.86 6.11
CA GLU A 104 -1.79 20.32 5.54
C GLU A 104 -1.93 19.97 4.05
N VAL A 105 -3.08 19.40 3.65
CA VAL A 105 -3.38 19.16 2.23
C VAL A 105 -3.47 20.48 1.46
N PHE A 106 -4.19 21.47 1.98
CA PHE A 106 -4.30 22.79 1.35
C PHE A 106 -2.95 23.51 1.26
N LYS A 107 -2.05 23.31 2.22
CA LYS A 107 -0.70 23.88 2.21
C LYS A 107 0.11 23.43 0.99
N VAL A 108 -0.09 22.22 0.49
CA VAL A 108 0.58 21.75 -0.73
C VAL A 108 0.15 22.56 -1.96
N PHE A 109 -1.10 23.05 -1.97
CA PHE A 109 -1.68 23.89 -3.02
C PHE A 109 -1.36 25.39 -2.88
N LEU A 110 -0.58 25.78 -1.89
CA LEU A 110 -0.15 27.16 -1.68
C LEU A 110 1.32 27.35 -2.08
N PHE A 111 1.69 28.58 -2.41
CA PHE A 111 3.09 28.93 -2.70
C PHE A 111 3.91 28.88 -1.39
N PRO A 112 5.14 28.32 -1.36
CA PRO A 112 5.98 27.86 -2.48
C PRO A 112 5.85 26.37 -2.84
N SER A 113 5.14 25.57 -2.04
CA SER A 113 5.04 24.11 -2.22
C SER A 113 4.37 23.69 -3.53
N ASN A 114 3.57 24.56 -4.13
CA ASN A 114 2.97 24.38 -5.45
C ASN A 114 3.94 23.99 -6.57
N ILE A 115 5.21 24.42 -6.48
CA ILE A 115 6.22 24.07 -7.49
C ILE A 115 6.45 22.54 -7.50
N TYR A 116 6.50 21.91 -6.31
CA TYR A 116 6.63 20.46 -6.21
C TYR A 116 5.37 19.74 -6.71
N PHE A 117 4.18 20.28 -6.42
CA PHE A 117 2.93 19.73 -6.93
C PHE A 117 2.91 19.70 -8.47
N LEU A 118 3.24 20.82 -9.11
CA LEU A 118 3.34 20.90 -10.57
C LEU A 118 4.38 19.93 -11.15
N PHE A 119 5.53 19.77 -10.47
CA PHE A 119 6.54 18.79 -10.85
C PHE A 119 5.99 17.36 -10.83
N PHE A 120 5.28 16.94 -9.77
CA PHE A 120 4.70 15.60 -9.68
C PHE A 120 3.63 15.34 -10.74
N VAL A 121 2.78 16.34 -11.05
CA VAL A 121 1.81 16.22 -12.14
C VAL A 121 2.54 16.02 -13.49
N GLY A 122 3.58 16.80 -13.76
CA GLY A 122 4.41 16.64 -14.96
C GLY A 122 5.10 15.26 -15.02
N TYR A 123 5.60 14.77 -13.89
CA TYR A 123 6.21 13.44 -13.78
C TYR A 123 5.22 12.32 -14.10
N LEU A 124 4.02 12.34 -13.52
CA LEU A 124 2.98 11.35 -13.81
C LEU A 124 2.55 11.38 -15.29
N PHE A 125 2.43 12.57 -15.88
CA PHE A 125 2.14 12.71 -17.30
C PHE A 125 3.26 12.10 -18.17
N PHE A 126 4.52 12.38 -17.85
CA PHE A 126 5.66 11.80 -18.54
C PHE A 126 5.67 10.27 -18.43
N CYS A 127 5.41 9.71 -17.24
CA CYS A 127 5.28 8.26 -17.04
C CYS A 127 4.17 7.66 -17.92
N LEU A 128 3.01 8.31 -18.05
CA LEU A 128 1.92 7.85 -18.93
C LEU A 128 2.36 7.79 -20.39
N VAL A 129 3.03 8.83 -20.90
CA VAL A 129 3.57 8.86 -22.28
C VAL A 129 4.60 7.76 -22.49
N MET A 130 5.51 7.56 -21.53
CA MET A 130 6.53 6.52 -21.60
C MET A 130 5.91 5.11 -21.60
N ILE A 131 4.90 4.87 -20.77
CA ILE A 131 4.16 3.60 -20.75
C ILE A 131 3.46 3.37 -22.09
N PHE A 132 2.83 4.40 -22.67
CA PHE A 132 2.20 4.30 -23.99
C PHE A 132 3.20 3.92 -25.09
N GLU A 133 4.38 4.53 -25.09
CA GLU A 133 5.47 4.19 -26.02
C GLU A 133 5.98 2.75 -25.82
N ILE A 134 6.11 2.28 -24.58
CA ILE A 134 6.47 0.88 -24.28
C ILE A 134 5.41 -0.09 -24.80
N LEU A 135 4.12 0.22 -24.59
CA LEU A 135 3.01 -0.61 -25.06
C LEU A 135 2.92 -0.64 -26.60
N LYS A 136 3.21 0.47 -27.27
CA LYS A 136 3.20 0.57 -28.74
C LYS A 136 4.34 -0.22 -29.39
N LYS A 137 5.48 -0.39 -28.71
CA LYS A 137 6.58 -1.25 -29.16
C LYS A 137 6.16 -2.73 -29.06
N SER A 138 5.51 -3.22 -30.11
CA SER A 138 5.01 -4.60 -30.29
C SER A 138 6.10 -5.67 -30.49
N LYS A 139 7.29 -5.48 -29.93
CA LYS A 139 8.37 -6.47 -29.92
C LYS A 139 8.95 -6.57 -28.51
N GLY A 140 8.17 -7.17 -27.61
CA GLY A 140 8.61 -7.48 -26.26
C GLY A 140 9.31 -8.85 -26.20
N PRO A 141 10.34 -9.03 -25.34
CA PRO A 141 11.01 -10.31 -25.12
C PRO A 141 10.15 -11.37 -24.43
N LEU A 142 8.97 -11.00 -23.89
CA LEU A 142 8.08 -11.86 -23.09
C LEU A 142 6.97 -12.54 -23.90
N ARG A 143 6.72 -12.13 -25.15
CA ARG A 143 5.95 -12.95 -26.09
C ARG A 143 6.97 -13.69 -26.94
N PHE A 144 7.19 -14.97 -26.63
CA PHE A 144 7.81 -15.84 -27.62
C PHE A 144 7.00 -15.70 -28.91
N LYS A 145 7.71 -15.46 -30.02
CA LYS A 145 7.13 -15.59 -31.36
C LYS A 145 6.45 -16.95 -31.42
N ILE A 146 5.14 -16.93 -31.53
CA ILE A 146 4.39 -18.02 -32.16
C ILE A 146 4.63 -17.85 -33.67
#